data_AF-A0A1W9NX28-F1
#
_entry.id   AF-A0A1W9NX28-F1
#
_cell.length_a   1.000
_cell.length_b   1.000
_cell.length_c   1.000
_cell.angle_alpha   90.00
_cell.angle_beta   90.00
_cell.angle_gamma   90.00
#
_symmetry.space_group_name_H-M   'P 1'
#
loop_
_entity.id
_entity.type
_entity.pdbx_description
1 polymer ?
#
loop_
_entity_poly.entity_id
_entity_poly.type
_entity_poly.pdbx_seq_one_letter_code
_entity_poly.pdbx_strand_id
1 'polypeptide(L)'
;MVLVNPYFTIRTLFSNNLKITSMLLMLASFLFLPLLSPSACFLFLPLILERFLSTKEQAWGPFFHYSAVIAPLLASATISAIENLNKTIRQYHPQFNHRILTTSIPLTISISSILVSLRGNYKAFPLWQLFNGNIIPTPQEKLEIQSNYAAIELIPKTASVRAQDSLLPHLSQREQIYLLTEHYNDTVDYVLINPTNSHWPIPAEELPAIINKYLASPSYGLIYSQGNTLLFRKNSKDLCPVSKEIKDFLNHNKSNT
;
A
#
# COMPACT_ATOMS: atom_id res chain seq x y z
N MET A 1 -1.64 19.89 -18.90
CA MET A 1 -2.84 19.60 -19.73
C MET A 1 -4.16 19.77 -18.97
N VAL A 2 -4.26 19.36 -17.70
CA VAL A 2 -5.47 19.47 -16.85
C VAL A 2 -6.05 20.90 -16.78
N LEU A 3 -5.21 21.92 -16.58
CA LEU A 3 -5.68 23.33 -16.49
C LEU A 3 -6.22 23.91 -17.81
N VAL A 4 -5.93 23.28 -18.95
CA VAL A 4 -6.27 23.80 -20.28
C VAL A 4 -7.60 23.24 -20.79
N ASN A 5 -8.10 22.14 -20.20
CA ASN A 5 -9.34 21.51 -20.62
C ASN A 5 -10.21 21.10 -19.41
N PRO A 6 -11.15 21.95 -18.97
CA PRO A 6 -12.00 21.67 -17.80
C PRO A 6 -12.91 20.47 -18.01
N TYR A 7 -13.37 20.22 -19.25
CA TYR A 7 -14.18 19.05 -19.58
C TYR A 7 -13.39 17.74 -19.36
N PHE A 8 -12.15 17.69 -19.82
CA PHE A 8 -11.27 16.55 -19.62
C PHE A 8 -10.99 16.29 -18.12
N THR A 9 -10.83 17.36 -17.35
CA THR A 9 -10.60 17.30 -15.88
C THR A 9 -11.79 16.69 -15.16
N ILE A 10 -13.01 17.19 -15.42
CA ILE A 10 -14.25 16.66 -14.82
C ILE A 10 -14.44 15.20 -15.24
N ARG A 11 -14.26 14.88 -16.53
CA ARG A 11 -14.39 13.51 -17.03
C ARG A 11 -13.41 12.57 -16.32
N THR A 12 -12.17 13.00 -16.07
CA THR A 12 -11.13 12.18 -15.40
C THR A 12 -11.43 11.92 -13.92
N LEU A 13 -12.04 12.89 -13.23
CA LEU A 13 -12.44 12.75 -11.83
C LEU A 13 -13.57 11.72 -11.68
N PHE A 14 -14.55 11.75 -12.59
CA PHE A 14 -15.76 10.93 -12.52
C PHE A 14 -15.77 9.75 -13.51
N SER A 15 -14.62 9.37 -14.09
CA SER A 15 -14.56 8.32 -15.12
C SER A 15 -14.75 6.90 -14.59
N ASN A 16 -14.54 6.69 -13.29
CA ASN A 16 -14.49 5.35 -12.69
C ASN A 16 -15.39 5.27 -11.45
N ASN A 17 -16.24 4.25 -11.40
CA ASN A 17 -17.17 4.04 -10.28
C ASN A 17 -16.44 3.84 -8.94
N LEU A 18 -15.26 3.22 -8.94
CA LEU A 18 -14.44 3.03 -7.75
C LEU A 18 -13.84 4.36 -7.28
N LYS A 19 -13.47 5.28 -8.19
CA LYS A 19 -13.06 6.66 -7.82
C LYS A 19 -14.19 7.38 -7.10
N ILE A 20 -15.37 7.40 -7.72
CA ILE A 20 -16.56 8.07 -7.16
C ILE A 20 -16.91 7.48 -5.80
N THR A 21 -16.93 6.15 -5.70
CA THR A 21 -17.20 5.44 -4.45
C THR A 21 -16.18 5.83 -3.37
N SER A 22 -14.89 5.91 -3.72
CA SER A 22 -13.84 6.31 -2.77
C SER A 22 -13.99 7.75 -2.29
N MET A 23 -14.33 8.69 -3.19
CA MET A 23 -14.64 10.07 -2.82
C MET A 23 -15.85 10.16 -1.89
N LEU A 24 -16.93 9.44 -2.23
CA LEU A 24 -18.17 9.43 -1.46
C LEU A 24 -17.96 8.80 -0.09
N LEU A 25 -17.27 7.65 0.01
CA LEU A 25 -16.99 7.00 1.30
C LEU A 25 -16.16 7.92 2.20
N MET A 26 -15.14 8.59 1.64
CA MET A 26 -14.30 9.53 2.38
C MET A 26 -15.10 10.70 2.94
N LEU A 27 -16.00 11.31 2.17
CA LEU A 27 -16.85 12.40 2.66
C LEU A 27 -17.98 11.91 3.57
N ALA A 28 -18.55 10.73 3.30
CA ALA A 28 -19.61 10.12 4.09
C ALA A 28 -19.12 9.77 5.50
N SER A 29 -17.84 9.39 5.68
CA SER A 29 -17.21 9.21 7.00
C SER A 29 -17.33 10.46 7.88
N PHE A 30 -17.50 11.64 7.29
CA PHE A 30 -17.68 12.92 7.98
C PHE A 30 -19.05 13.56 7.72
N LEU A 31 -20.05 12.78 7.29
CA LEU A 31 -21.41 13.25 6.97
C LEU A 31 -21.44 14.42 5.96
N PHE A 32 -20.43 14.52 5.09
CA PHE A 32 -20.25 15.64 4.16
C PHE A 32 -20.09 17.02 4.83
N LEU A 33 -19.96 17.08 6.16
CA LEU A 33 -19.77 18.32 6.92
C LEU A 33 -18.55 19.13 6.48
N PRO A 34 -17.39 18.55 6.10
CA PRO A 34 -16.25 19.32 5.61
C PRO A 34 -16.59 20.32 4.49
N LEU A 35 -17.62 20.04 3.68
CA LEU A 35 -18.06 20.91 2.58
C LEU A 35 -18.72 22.20 3.06
N LEU A 36 -19.20 22.25 4.32
CA LEU A 36 -19.81 23.43 4.94
C LEU A 36 -18.77 24.39 5.54
N SER A 37 -17.47 24.10 5.39
CA SER A 37 -16.38 24.99 5.74
C SER A 37 -15.58 25.40 4.50
N PRO A 38 -15.98 26.49 3.80
CA PRO A 38 -15.29 26.95 2.60
C PRO A 38 -13.80 27.24 2.84
N SER A 39 -13.45 27.81 4.00
CA SER A 39 -12.07 28.11 4.38
C SER A 39 -11.23 26.84 4.54
N ALA A 40 -11.76 25.80 5.17
CA ALA A 40 -11.06 24.54 5.34
C ALA A 40 -11.01 23.71 4.04
N CYS A 41 -11.99 23.88 3.14
CA CYS A 41 -12.01 23.23 1.84
C CYS A 41 -10.74 23.51 1.03
N PHE A 42 -10.23 24.75 1.08
CA PHE A 42 -8.98 25.13 0.42
C PHE A 42 -7.76 24.31 0.86
N LEU A 43 -7.76 23.74 2.07
CA LEU A 43 -6.64 22.97 2.60
C LEU A 43 -6.59 21.55 2.05
N PHE A 44 -7.74 20.88 1.92
CA PHE A 44 -7.79 19.50 1.45
C PHE A 44 -8.08 19.36 -0.04
N LEU A 45 -8.65 20.38 -0.68
CA LEU A 45 -9.04 20.30 -2.10
C LEU A 45 -7.86 20.00 -3.04
N PRO A 46 -6.66 20.61 -2.90
CA PRO A 46 -5.52 20.28 -3.76
C PRO A 46 -5.11 18.81 -3.64
N LEU A 47 -5.15 18.24 -2.44
CA LEU A 47 -4.80 16.84 -2.18
C LEU A 47 -5.82 15.88 -2.78
N ILE A 48 -7.11 16.20 -2.69
CA ILE A 48 -8.18 15.43 -3.34
C ILE A 48 -7.99 15.48 -4.86
N LEU A 49 -7.75 16.67 -5.42
CA LEU A 49 -7.57 16.82 -6.87
C LEU A 49 -6.34 16.05 -7.35
N GLU A 50 -5.18 16.20 -6.71
CA GLU A 50 -3.96 15.45 -7.04
C GLU A 50 -4.22 13.95 -7.02
N ARG A 51 -4.84 13.47 -5.94
CA ARG A 51 -5.16 12.05 -5.76
C ARG A 51 -6.08 11.51 -6.85
N PHE A 52 -7.21 12.17 -7.12
CA PHE A 52 -8.25 11.65 -8.01
C PHE A 52 -8.02 11.98 -9.50
N LEU A 53 -7.15 12.95 -9.81
CA LEU A 53 -6.66 13.20 -11.17
C LEU A 53 -5.54 12.24 -11.58
N SER A 54 -4.95 11.51 -10.63
CA SER A 54 -3.97 10.46 -10.94
C SER A 54 -4.57 9.38 -11.83
N THR A 55 -3.74 8.88 -12.75
CA THR A 55 -4.02 7.71 -13.60
C THR A 55 -3.78 6.39 -12.86
N LYS A 56 -3.04 6.41 -11.74
CA LYS A 56 -2.67 5.22 -10.97
C LYS A 56 -3.77 4.85 -9.99
N GLU A 57 -4.32 3.64 -10.11
CA GLU A 57 -5.37 3.12 -9.22
C GLU A 57 -4.96 3.12 -7.75
N GLN A 58 -3.68 2.86 -7.47
CA GLN A 58 -3.14 2.84 -6.12
C GLN A 58 -3.32 4.19 -5.41
N ALA A 59 -3.34 5.31 -6.14
CA ALA A 59 -3.48 6.64 -5.56
C ALA A 59 -4.92 6.92 -5.10
N TRP A 60 -5.92 6.63 -5.93
CA TRP A 60 -7.31 7.02 -5.68
C TRP A 60 -8.19 5.91 -5.12
N GLY A 61 -7.74 4.66 -5.17
CA GLY A 61 -8.45 3.54 -4.57
C GLY A 61 -8.57 3.66 -3.05
N PRO A 62 -9.55 2.97 -2.42
CA PRO A 62 -9.78 3.04 -0.98
C PRO A 62 -8.82 2.15 -0.17
N PHE A 63 -7.99 1.35 -0.85
CA PHE A 63 -7.21 0.26 -0.24
C PHE A 63 -5.82 0.69 0.27
N PHE A 64 -5.33 1.85 -0.14
CA PHE A 64 -4.00 2.35 0.22
C PHE A 64 -4.07 3.52 1.21
N HIS A 65 -2.93 3.86 1.80
CA HIS A 65 -2.78 4.85 2.88
C HIS A 65 -2.99 6.31 2.44
N TYR A 66 -3.28 6.61 1.17
CA TYR A 66 -3.47 7.98 0.68
C TYR A 66 -4.62 8.73 1.38
N SER A 67 -5.62 8.01 1.90
CA SER A 67 -6.67 8.62 2.73
C SER A 67 -6.16 9.10 4.09
N ALA A 68 -5.07 8.54 4.62
CA ALA A 68 -4.54 8.87 5.95
C ALA A 68 -4.03 10.31 6.04
N VAL A 69 -3.51 10.86 4.94
CA VAL A 69 -3.04 12.25 4.86
C VAL A 69 -4.22 13.24 4.82
N ILE A 70 -5.33 12.86 4.18
CA ILE A 70 -6.51 13.73 3.99
C ILE A 70 -7.42 13.72 5.22
N ALA A 71 -7.50 12.58 5.94
CA ALA A 71 -8.36 12.40 7.11
C ALA A 71 -8.25 13.50 8.19
N PRO A 72 -7.06 13.92 8.68
CA PRO A 72 -6.96 14.97 9.70
C PRO A 72 -7.47 16.33 9.21
N LEU A 73 -7.32 16.63 7.92
CA LEU A 73 -7.84 17.85 7.31
C LEU A 73 -9.36 17.83 7.23
N LEU A 74 -9.96 16.70 6.86
CA LEU A 74 -11.41 16.52 6.88
C LEU A 74 -11.97 16.62 8.31
N ALA A 75 -11.27 16.08 9.31
CA ALA A 75 -11.65 16.22 10.71
C ALA A 75 -11.63 17.70 11.15
N SER A 76 -10.55 18.45 10.83
CA SER A 76 -10.45 19.89 11.09
C SER A 76 -11.57 20.69 10.39
N ALA A 77 -11.83 20.38 9.12
CA ALA A 77 -12.90 21.01 8.35
C ALA A 77 -14.29 20.71 8.94
N THR A 78 -14.49 19.50 9.47
CA THR A 78 -15.72 19.09 10.15
C THR A 78 -15.94 19.90 11.42
N ILE A 79 -14.90 20.14 12.23
CA ILE A 79 -14.99 20.98 13.43
C ILE A 79 -15.41 22.40 13.04
N SER A 80 -14.75 22.97 12.03
CA SER A 80 -15.07 24.32 11.52
C SER A 80 -16.50 24.40 10.95
N ALA A 81 -16.96 23.34 10.30
CA ALA A 81 -18.32 23.23 9.78
C ALA A 81 -19.38 23.17 10.89
N ILE A 82 -19.13 22.41 11.97
CA ILE A 82 -20.00 22.36 13.14
C ILE A 82 -20.09 23.74 13.81
N GLU A 83 -18.97 24.46 13.90
CA GLU A 83 -18.95 25.83 14.43
C GLU A 83 -19.78 26.79 13.56
N ASN A 84 -19.60 26.76 12.24
CA ASN A 84 -20.37 27.57 11.30
C ASN A 84 -21.87 27.27 11.38
N LEU A 85 -22.24 25.99 11.46
CA LEU A 85 -23.63 25.56 11.66
C LEU A 85 -24.20 26.08 12.98
N ASN A 86 -23.44 25.97 14.07
CA ASN A 86 -23.87 26.45 15.38
C ASN A 86 -24.08 27.98 15.39
N LYS A 87 -23.18 28.76 14.78
CA LYS A 87 -23.34 30.22 14.63
C LYS A 87 -24.61 30.56 13.85
N THR A 88 -24.82 29.89 12.72
CA THR A 88 -25.99 30.10 11.86
C THR A 88 -27.29 29.75 12.58
N ILE A 89 -27.35 28.59 13.24
CA ILE A 89 -28.55 28.16 13.98
C ILE A 89 -28.83 29.09 15.16
N ARG A 90 -27.81 29.56 15.88
CA ARG A 90 -27.98 30.56 16.97
C ARG A 90 -28.60 31.86 16.46
N GLN A 91 -28.21 32.29 15.26
CA GLN A 91 -28.70 33.52 14.65
C GLN A 91 -30.17 33.42 14.21
N TYR A 92 -30.56 32.32 13.56
CA TYR A 92 -31.89 32.18 12.96
C TYR A 92 -32.90 31.42 13.83
N HIS A 93 -32.42 30.57 14.75
CA HIS A 93 -33.25 29.71 15.62
C HIS A 93 -32.72 29.70 17.07
N PRO A 94 -32.83 30.81 17.81
CA PRO A 94 -32.25 30.94 19.16
C PRO A 94 -32.84 29.99 20.21
N GLN A 95 -34.03 29.42 19.96
CA GLN A 95 -34.68 28.45 20.84
C GLN A 95 -34.20 27.00 20.60
N PHE A 96 -33.34 26.77 19.61
CA PHE A 96 -32.87 25.43 19.27
C PHE A 96 -31.94 24.85 20.34
N ASN A 97 -32.10 23.56 20.66
CA ASN A 97 -31.24 22.90 21.64
C ASN A 97 -29.85 22.61 21.05
N HIS A 98 -28.92 23.55 21.23
CA HIS A 98 -27.55 23.45 20.70
C HIS A 98 -26.75 22.26 21.22
N ARG A 99 -27.19 21.59 22.30
CA ARG A 99 -26.55 20.35 22.77
C ARG A 99 -26.54 19.28 21.67
N ILE A 100 -27.57 19.24 20.82
CA ILE A 100 -27.69 18.32 19.68
C ILE A 100 -26.50 18.48 18.72
N LEU A 101 -26.07 19.71 18.44
CA LEU A 101 -24.92 19.98 17.55
C LEU A 101 -23.61 19.49 18.16
N THR A 102 -23.47 19.60 19.49
CA THR A 102 -22.22 19.25 20.19
C THR A 102 -22.10 17.77 20.58
N THR A 103 -23.21 17.04 20.69
CA THR A 103 -23.19 15.63 21.13
C THR A 103 -23.68 14.67 20.06
N SER A 104 -24.82 14.96 19.42
CA SER A 104 -25.41 14.07 18.43
C SER A 104 -24.58 14.02 17.15
N ILE A 105 -24.07 15.15 16.66
CA ILE A 105 -23.28 15.18 15.42
C ILE A 105 -21.97 14.38 15.54
N PRO A 106 -21.11 14.58 16.58
CA PRO A 106 -19.91 13.75 16.75
C PRO A 106 -20.23 12.26 16.88
N LEU A 107 -21.32 11.92 17.57
CA LEU A 107 -21.78 10.54 17.69
C LEU A 107 -22.19 9.96 16.32
N THR A 108 -22.95 10.71 15.51
CA THR A 108 -23.34 10.27 14.16
C THR A 108 -22.14 10.18 13.22
N ILE A 109 -21.15 11.07 13.32
CA ILE A 109 -19.88 10.96 12.58
C ILE A 109 -19.14 9.69 12.99
N SER A 110 -19.08 9.39 14.30
CA SER A 110 -18.45 8.17 14.81
C SER A 110 -19.15 6.93 14.28
N ILE A 111 -20.49 6.89 14.32
CA ILE A 111 -21.28 5.78 13.76
C ILE A 111 -21.07 5.67 12.24
N SER A 112 -21.10 6.78 11.50
CA SER A 112 -20.88 6.80 10.05
C SER A 112 -19.50 6.26 9.67
N SER A 113 -18.45 6.70 10.36
CA SER A 113 -17.09 6.23 10.12
C SER A 113 -16.94 4.73 10.39
N ILE A 114 -17.60 4.19 11.43
CA ILE A 114 -17.67 2.75 11.68
C ILE A 114 -18.40 2.04 10.55
N LEU A 115 -19.59 2.50 10.14
CA LEU A 115 -20.39 1.86 9.08
C LEU A 115 -19.65 1.87 7.73
N VAL A 116 -18.98 2.97 7.39
CA VAL A 116 -18.13 3.06 6.18
C VAL A 116 -16.97 2.08 6.26
N SER A 117 -16.34 1.96 7.43
CA SER A 117 -15.27 0.98 7.65
C SER A 117 -15.78 -0.45 7.46
N LEU A 118 -16.94 -0.79 8.01
CA LEU A 118 -17.55 -2.13 7.85
C LEU A 118 -17.91 -2.48 6.41
N ARG A 119 -18.25 -1.48 5.57
CA ARG A 119 -18.49 -1.67 4.14
C ARG A 119 -17.22 -1.98 3.36
N GLY A 120 -16.07 -1.52 3.85
CA GLY A 120 -14.76 -1.86 3.29
C GLY A 120 -14.36 -3.31 3.57
N ASN A 121 -13.13 -3.68 3.20
CA ASN A 121 -12.54 -4.95 3.61
C ASN A 121 -12.18 -4.86 5.10
N TYR A 122 -13.17 -4.91 5.98
CA TYR A 122 -12.98 -4.74 7.42
C TYR A 122 -12.00 -5.76 8.01
N LYS A 123 -11.87 -6.92 7.35
CA LYS A 123 -10.91 -7.96 7.69
C LYS A 123 -9.46 -7.51 7.53
N ALA A 124 -9.21 -6.53 6.66
CA ALA A 124 -7.91 -5.93 6.47
C ALA A 124 -7.56 -4.88 7.55
N PHE A 125 -8.50 -4.44 8.40
CA PHE A 125 -8.15 -3.44 9.42
C PHE A 125 -7.29 -4.04 10.54
N PRO A 126 -6.22 -3.32 10.98
CA PRO A 126 -5.32 -3.81 12.01
C PRO A 126 -6.03 -4.23 13.30
N LEU A 127 -7.03 -3.45 13.75
CA LEU A 127 -7.81 -3.78 14.95
C LEU A 127 -8.57 -5.10 14.81
N TRP A 128 -9.17 -5.37 13.64
CA TRP A 128 -9.87 -6.62 13.39
C TRP A 128 -8.91 -7.80 13.31
N GLN A 129 -7.73 -7.61 12.72
CA GLN A 129 -6.71 -8.64 12.66
C GLN A 129 -6.15 -8.99 14.05
N LEU A 130 -6.04 -8.00 14.96
CA LEU A 130 -5.64 -8.23 16.36
C LEU A 130 -6.61 -9.17 17.08
N PHE A 131 -7.92 -8.94 16.93
CA PHE A 131 -8.94 -9.77 17.58
C PHE A 131 -9.01 -11.21 17.03
N ASN A 132 -8.68 -11.41 15.75
CA ASN A 132 -8.78 -12.73 15.13
C ASN A 132 -7.47 -13.54 15.16
N GLY A 133 -6.39 -13.01 15.73
CA GLY A 133 -5.10 -13.70 15.76
C GLY A 133 -4.41 -13.85 14.40
N ASN A 134 -4.99 -13.30 13.32
CA ASN A 134 -4.44 -13.34 11.96
C ASN A 134 -3.10 -12.59 11.82
N ILE A 135 -2.67 -11.86 12.84
CA ILE A 135 -1.36 -11.18 12.89
C ILE A 135 -0.25 -12.15 13.31
N ILE A 136 -0.59 -13.27 13.95
CA ILE A 136 0.38 -14.27 14.37
C ILE A 136 0.75 -15.10 13.13
N PRO A 137 2.04 -15.11 12.71
CA PRO A 137 2.45 -15.93 11.58
C PRO A 137 2.20 -17.41 11.88
N THR A 138 1.64 -18.11 10.91
CA THR A 138 1.51 -19.56 10.89
C THR A 138 2.88 -20.23 11.03
N PRO A 139 2.95 -21.51 11.45
CA PRO A 139 4.22 -22.24 11.51
C PRO A 139 4.99 -22.21 10.19
N GLN A 140 4.30 -22.27 9.05
CA GLN A 140 4.91 -22.20 7.72
C GLN A 140 5.50 -20.81 7.45
N GLU A 141 4.74 -19.74 7.69
CA GLU A 141 5.25 -18.36 7.53
C GLU A 141 6.44 -18.08 8.45
N LYS A 142 6.47 -18.65 9.66
CA LYS A 142 7.64 -18.54 10.55
C LYS A 142 8.89 -19.17 9.94
N LEU A 143 8.77 -20.34 9.31
CA LEU A 143 9.88 -20.99 8.63
C LEU A 143 10.36 -20.18 7.42
N GLU A 144 9.45 -19.58 6.66
CA GLU A 144 9.79 -18.70 5.54
C GLU A 144 10.51 -17.43 6.01
N ILE A 145 10.03 -16.80 7.10
CA ILE A 145 10.68 -15.65 7.72
C ILE A 145 12.09 -16.03 8.19
N GLN A 146 12.25 -17.19 8.84
CA GLN A 146 13.57 -17.67 9.28
C GLN A 146 14.51 -17.91 8.09
N SER A 147 14.02 -18.50 7.00
CA SER A 147 14.81 -18.70 5.77
C SER A 147 15.26 -17.38 5.15
N ASN A 148 14.36 -16.38 5.10
CA ASN A 148 14.68 -15.03 4.62
C ASN A 148 15.80 -14.38 5.47
N TYR A 149 15.71 -14.47 6.80
CA TYR A 149 16.75 -13.92 7.68
C TYR A 149 18.09 -14.67 7.58
N ALA A 150 18.07 -16.00 7.48
CA ALA A 150 19.27 -16.79 7.27
C ALA A 150 20.00 -16.38 5.97
N ALA A 151 19.26 -16.13 4.89
CA ALA A 151 19.84 -15.59 3.66
C ALA A 151 20.41 -14.17 3.85
N ILE A 152 19.70 -13.29 4.56
CA ILE A 152 20.16 -11.91 4.82
C ILE A 152 21.46 -11.88 5.63
N GLU A 153 21.64 -12.79 6.60
CA GLU A 153 22.84 -12.90 7.42
C GLU A 153 24.10 -13.29 6.63
N LEU A 154 23.93 -14.00 5.51
CA LEU A 154 25.04 -14.36 4.61
C LEU A 154 25.55 -13.17 3.78
N ILE A 155 24.82 -12.04 3.76
CA ILE A 155 25.14 -10.88 2.94
C ILE A 155 25.97 -9.87 3.76
N PRO A 156 27.24 -9.60 3.40
CA PRO A 156 28.06 -8.60 4.08
C PRO A 156 27.38 -7.23 4.16
N LYS A 157 27.63 -6.48 5.23
CA LYS A 157 27.03 -5.14 5.44
C LYS A 157 27.46 -4.09 4.41
N THR A 158 28.62 -4.28 3.78
CA THR A 158 29.17 -3.36 2.77
C THR A 158 28.84 -3.78 1.33
N ALA A 159 28.22 -4.94 1.14
CA ALA A 159 27.93 -5.46 -0.19
C ALA A 159 26.69 -4.80 -0.79
N SER A 160 26.69 -4.64 -2.11
CA SER A 160 25.51 -4.17 -2.85
C SER A 160 24.47 -5.28 -2.98
N VAL A 161 23.20 -4.96 -2.74
CA VAL A 161 22.12 -5.96 -2.72
C VAL A 161 20.93 -5.51 -3.53
N ARG A 162 20.35 -6.43 -4.30
CA ARG A 162 19.04 -6.27 -4.93
C ARG A 162 18.02 -7.25 -4.34
N ALA A 163 16.86 -6.74 -3.97
CA ALA A 163 15.79 -7.56 -3.38
C ALA A 163 14.39 -7.01 -3.69
N GLN A 164 13.36 -7.85 -3.50
CA GLN A 164 11.94 -7.43 -3.59
C GLN A 164 11.57 -6.40 -2.52
N ASP A 165 10.50 -5.63 -2.77
CA ASP A 165 9.95 -4.59 -1.88
C ASP A 165 9.70 -5.06 -0.45
N SER A 166 9.28 -6.32 -0.28
CA SER A 166 9.04 -6.98 1.00
C SER A 166 10.30 -7.28 1.80
N LEU A 167 11.44 -7.48 1.12
CA LEU A 167 12.73 -7.85 1.74
C LEU A 167 13.66 -6.65 1.89
N LEU A 168 13.52 -5.66 1.01
CA LEU A 168 14.41 -4.49 0.94
C LEU A 168 14.48 -3.68 2.25
N PRO A 169 13.39 -3.45 3.01
CA PRO A 169 13.45 -2.73 4.30
C PRO A 169 14.34 -3.43 5.33
N HIS A 170 14.42 -4.76 5.30
CA HIS A 170 15.28 -5.56 6.18
C HIS A 170 16.77 -5.45 5.80
N LEU A 171 17.08 -4.90 4.62
CA LEU A 171 18.43 -4.66 4.12
C LEU A 171 18.86 -3.19 4.23
N SER A 172 18.01 -2.32 4.77
CA SER A 172 18.15 -0.85 4.76
C SER A 172 19.42 -0.27 5.41
N GLN A 173 20.12 -1.04 6.25
CA GLN A 173 21.37 -0.63 6.89
C GLN A 173 22.62 -0.80 5.98
N ARG A 174 22.46 -0.61 4.67
CA ARG A 174 23.53 -0.75 3.66
C ARG A 174 23.52 0.47 2.75
N GLU A 175 24.69 0.88 2.29
CA GLU A 175 24.83 2.05 1.41
C GLU A 175 24.26 1.79 0.01
N GLN A 176 24.36 0.54 -0.48
CA GLN A 176 23.95 0.16 -1.82
C GLN A 176 22.85 -0.91 -1.81
N ILE A 177 21.61 -0.46 -1.79
CA ILE A 177 20.42 -1.31 -1.84
C ILE A 177 19.53 -0.92 -3.00
N TYR A 178 19.05 -1.91 -3.75
CA TYR A 178 18.29 -1.71 -4.96
C TYR A 178 17.03 -2.56 -4.95
N LEU A 179 15.91 -1.97 -5.39
CA LEU A 179 14.69 -2.71 -5.62
C LEU A 179 14.86 -3.65 -6.82
N LEU A 180 14.36 -4.87 -6.72
CA LEU A 180 14.28 -5.80 -7.83
C LEU A 180 13.20 -5.31 -8.81
N THR A 181 13.63 -4.99 -10.02
CA THR A 181 12.79 -4.51 -11.12
C THR A 181 12.99 -5.39 -12.36
N GLU A 182 12.06 -5.33 -13.32
CA GLU A 182 12.15 -6.04 -14.60
C GLU A 182 13.44 -5.65 -15.36
N HIS A 183 13.74 -4.36 -15.38
CA HIS A 183 14.93 -3.81 -16.02
C HIS A 183 15.89 -3.25 -14.98
N TYR A 184 17.14 -3.67 -15.07
CA TYR A 184 18.25 -3.13 -14.30
C TYR A 184 19.50 -3.11 -15.18
N ASN A 185 20.26 -2.02 -15.09
CA ASN A 185 21.49 -1.86 -15.86
C ASN A 185 22.74 -2.17 -15.02
N ASP A 186 22.64 -2.03 -13.70
CA ASP A 186 23.77 -2.23 -12.80
C ASP A 186 23.85 -3.67 -12.27
N THR A 187 25.06 -4.19 -12.18
CA THR A 187 25.32 -5.44 -11.47
C THR A 187 25.47 -5.18 -9.99
N VAL A 188 24.89 -6.02 -9.14
CA VAL A 188 25.05 -5.98 -7.68
C VAL A 188 25.79 -7.23 -7.18
N ASP A 189 26.34 -7.19 -5.98
CA ASP A 189 27.07 -8.31 -5.39
C ASP A 189 26.14 -9.47 -5.02
N TYR A 190 24.94 -9.15 -4.52
CA TYR A 190 23.95 -10.13 -4.09
C TYR A 190 22.55 -9.83 -4.63
N VAL A 191 21.83 -10.90 -4.94
CA VAL A 191 20.41 -10.83 -5.32
C VAL A 191 19.61 -11.78 -4.45
N LEU A 192 18.65 -11.25 -3.69
CA LEU A 192 17.79 -12.00 -2.78
C LEU A 192 16.36 -12.03 -3.34
N ILE A 193 15.83 -13.22 -3.56
CA ILE A 193 14.51 -13.44 -4.16
C ILE A 193 13.72 -14.42 -3.31
N ASN A 194 12.45 -14.11 -3.07
CA ASN A 194 11.46 -15.04 -2.54
C ASN A 194 10.14 -14.89 -3.34
N PRO A 195 9.75 -15.88 -4.17
CA PRO A 195 8.60 -15.76 -5.06
C PRO A 195 7.25 -15.82 -4.34
N THR A 196 7.18 -16.21 -3.06
CA THR A 196 5.92 -16.16 -2.29
C THR A 196 5.68 -14.78 -1.67
N ASN A 197 6.71 -13.93 -1.60
CA ASN A 197 6.56 -12.56 -1.14
C ASN A 197 6.01 -11.63 -2.24
N SER A 198 5.66 -10.39 -1.85
CA SER A 198 5.34 -9.32 -2.80
C SER A 198 6.42 -9.21 -3.87
N HIS A 199 5.98 -9.19 -5.13
CA HIS A 199 6.82 -9.08 -6.31
C HIS A 199 6.74 -7.67 -6.92
N TRP A 200 6.06 -6.71 -6.28
CA TRP A 200 5.97 -5.35 -6.81
C TRP A 200 7.37 -4.73 -6.96
N PRO A 201 7.66 -4.03 -8.08
CA PRO A 201 6.76 -3.64 -9.18
C PRO A 201 6.72 -4.63 -10.35
N ILE A 202 7.33 -5.81 -10.23
CA ILE A 202 7.43 -6.81 -11.28
C ILE A 202 6.07 -7.51 -11.46
N PRO A 203 5.59 -7.70 -12.70
CA PRO A 203 4.44 -8.56 -12.98
C PRO A 203 4.68 -10.00 -12.51
N ALA A 204 3.67 -10.64 -11.92
CA ALA A 204 3.81 -12.00 -11.38
C ALA A 204 4.34 -13.01 -12.42
N GLU A 205 3.93 -12.84 -13.68
CA GLU A 205 4.28 -13.68 -14.82
C GLU A 205 5.77 -13.60 -15.20
N GLU A 206 6.43 -12.49 -14.88
CA GLU A 206 7.85 -12.26 -15.23
C GLU A 206 8.81 -12.76 -14.15
N LEU A 207 8.35 -12.91 -12.91
CA LEU A 207 9.18 -13.35 -11.80
C LEU A 207 9.87 -14.71 -12.05
N PRO A 208 9.19 -15.74 -12.61
CA PRO A 208 9.85 -16.98 -13.01
C PRO A 208 10.97 -16.77 -14.04
N ALA A 209 10.79 -15.85 -15.00
CA ALA A 209 11.80 -15.54 -16.01
C ALA A 209 13.04 -14.87 -15.37
N ILE A 210 12.83 -13.97 -14.41
CA ILE A 210 13.93 -13.35 -13.64
C ILE A 210 14.69 -14.39 -12.82
N ILE A 211 14.00 -15.30 -12.14
CA ILE A 211 14.64 -16.39 -11.38
C ILE A 211 15.47 -17.28 -12.32
N ASN A 212 14.90 -17.71 -13.44
CA ASN A 212 15.61 -18.52 -14.44
C ASN A 212 16.82 -17.77 -15.04
N LYS A 213 16.72 -16.44 -15.24
CA LYS A 213 17.84 -15.61 -15.68
C LYS A 213 19.02 -15.65 -14.72
N TYR A 214 18.77 -15.60 -13.40
CA TYR A 214 19.85 -15.70 -12.41
C TYR A 214 20.37 -17.13 -12.27
N LEU A 215 19.51 -18.15 -12.35
CA LEU A 215 19.93 -19.56 -12.32
C LEU A 215 20.79 -19.95 -13.53
N ALA A 216 20.55 -19.36 -14.70
CA ALA A 216 21.31 -19.63 -15.92
C ALA A 216 22.50 -18.67 -16.13
N SER A 217 22.66 -17.66 -15.28
CA SER A 217 23.65 -16.61 -15.47
C SER A 217 25.06 -17.08 -15.10
N PRO A 218 26.07 -16.98 -15.98
CA PRO A 218 27.45 -17.32 -15.63
C PRO A 218 28.08 -16.33 -14.63
N SER A 219 27.50 -15.14 -14.47
CA SER A 219 28.00 -14.10 -13.58
C SER A 219 27.48 -14.19 -12.15
N TYR A 220 26.54 -15.11 -11.87
CA TYR A 220 25.90 -15.27 -10.57
C TYR A 220 25.84 -16.75 -10.21
N GLY A 221 26.17 -17.08 -8.97
CA GLY A 221 26.01 -18.43 -8.43
C GLY A 221 25.00 -18.43 -7.30
N LEU A 222 24.18 -19.48 -7.24
CA LEU A 222 23.24 -19.73 -6.15
C LEU A 222 24.02 -20.19 -4.92
N ILE A 223 24.01 -19.38 -3.86
CA ILE A 223 24.74 -19.68 -2.61
C ILE A 223 23.82 -20.09 -1.46
N TYR A 224 22.52 -19.81 -1.56
CA TYR A 224 21.52 -20.23 -0.58
C TYR A 224 20.20 -20.55 -1.29
N SER A 225 19.62 -21.69 -0.95
CA SER A 225 18.30 -22.12 -1.43
C SER A 225 17.62 -22.96 -0.36
N GLN A 226 16.63 -22.38 0.32
CA GLN A 226 15.87 -23.06 1.37
C GLN A 226 14.43 -22.56 1.39
N GLY A 227 13.47 -23.49 1.34
CA GLY A 227 12.07 -23.14 1.12
C GLY A 227 11.93 -22.30 -0.16
N ASN A 228 11.28 -21.14 -0.04
CA ASN A 228 11.09 -20.19 -1.14
C ASN A 228 12.20 -19.14 -1.26
N THR A 229 13.25 -19.20 -0.44
CA THR A 229 14.29 -18.15 -0.43
C THR A 229 15.48 -18.54 -1.30
N LEU A 230 15.89 -17.64 -2.19
CA LEU A 230 17.07 -17.77 -3.07
C LEU A 230 18.02 -16.60 -2.83
N LEU A 231 19.31 -16.90 -2.64
CA LEU A 231 20.38 -15.91 -2.63
C LEU A 231 21.41 -16.21 -3.70
N PHE A 232 21.58 -15.26 -4.61
CA PHE A 232 22.61 -15.30 -5.64
C PHE A 232 23.76 -14.39 -5.24
N ARG A 233 24.99 -14.81 -5.56
CA ARG A 233 26.22 -14.03 -5.39
C ARG A 233 26.95 -13.85 -6.70
N LYS A 234 27.36 -12.62 -6.99
CA LYS A 234 28.15 -12.29 -8.18
C LYS A 234 29.49 -13.02 -8.18
N ASN A 235 29.92 -13.49 -9.35
CA ASN A 235 31.19 -14.22 -9.58
C ASN A 235 31.36 -15.46 -8.68
N SER A 236 30.26 -16.07 -8.24
CA SER A 236 30.26 -17.34 -7.52
C SER A 236 29.82 -18.47 -8.45
N LYS A 237 30.27 -19.69 -8.16
CA LYS A 237 29.62 -20.90 -8.68
C LYS A 237 28.40 -21.23 -7.82
N ASP A 238 27.51 -22.08 -8.33
CA ASP A 238 26.44 -22.66 -7.53
C ASP A 238 27.05 -23.52 -6.40
N LEU A 239 26.66 -23.21 -5.17
CA LEU A 239 27.13 -23.89 -3.96
C LEU A 239 26.07 -24.80 -3.35
N CYS A 240 24.81 -24.69 -3.81
CA CYS A 240 23.71 -25.52 -3.36
C CYS A 240 22.72 -25.83 -4.48
N PRO A 241 21.99 -26.96 -4.41
CA PRO A 241 20.93 -27.24 -5.35
C PRO A 241 19.72 -26.33 -5.09
N VAL A 242 18.96 -26.05 -6.15
CA VAL A 242 17.65 -25.38 -6.03
C VAL A 242 16.70 -26.23 -5.18
N SER A 243 16.07 -25.59 -4.20
CA SER A 243 15.08 -26.18 -3.30
C SER A 243 13.88 -26.76 -4.05
N LYS A 244 13.14 -27.65 -3.38
CA LYS A 244 11.98 -28.31 -3.98
C LYS A 244 10.87 -27.30 -4.26
N GLU A 245 10.61 -26.40 -3.32
CA GLU A 245 9.55 -25.39 -3.38
C GLU A 245 9.74 -24.45 -4.57
N ILE A 246 10.98 -24.03 -4.83
CA ILE A 246 11.32 -23.21 -6.00
C ILE A 246 11.14 -23.99 -7.30
N LYS A 247 11.53 -25.27 -7.36
CA LYS A 247 11.29 -26.10 -8.54
C LYS A 247 9.80 -26.24 -8.83
N ASP A 248 9.00 -26.48 -7.79
CA ASP A 248 7.55 -26.60 -7.89
C ASP A 248 6.93 -25.27 -8.36
N PHE A 249 7.37 -24.14 -7.81
CA PHE A 249 6.97 -22.79 -8.26
C PHE A 249 7.29 -22.56 -9.75
N LEU A 250 8.51 -22.86 -10.19
CA LEU A 250 8.92 -22.67 -11.58
C LEU A 250 8.18 -23.62 -12.54
N ASN A 251 7.92 -24.86 -12.14
CA ASN A 251 7.18 -25.83 -12.95
C ASN A 251 5.71 -25.44 -13.12
N HIS A 252 5.06 -25.00 -12.04
CA HIS A 252 3.67 -24.55 -12.08
C HIS A 252 3.48 -23.35 -13.02
N ASN A 253 4.46 -22.45 -13.09
CA ASN A 253 4.39 -21.28 -13.97
C ASN A 253 4.80 -21.58 -15.42
N LYS A 254 5.42 -22.73 -15.72
CA LYS A 254 5.70 -23.18 -17.10
C LYS A 254 4.47 -23.78 -17.79
N SER A 255 3.52 -24.35 -17.06
CA SER A 255 2.32 -24.96 -17.63
C SER A 255 1.23 -23.95 -18.02
N ASN A 256 1.37 -22.69 -17.58
CA ASN A 256 0.38 -21.63 -17.77
C ASN A 256 0.77 -20.62 -18.87
N THR A 257 1.89 -20.86 -19.56
CA THR A 257 2.39 -20.10 -20.72
C THR A 257 2.37 -20.95 -21.97
#